data_AF-A0A6P9A6S1-F1
#
_entry.id   AF-A0A6P9A6S1-F1
#
_cell.length_a   1.000
_cell.length_b   1.000
_cell.length_c   1.000
_cell.angle_alpha   90.00
_cell.angle_beta   90.00
_cell.angle_gamma   90.00
#
_symmetry.space_group_name_H-M   'P 1'
#
loop_
_entity.id
_entity.type
_entity.pdbx_description
1 polymer ?
#
loop_
_entity_poly.entity_id
_entity_poly.type
_entity_poly.pdbx_seq_one_letter_code
_entity_poly.pdbx_strand_id
1 'polypeptide(L)'
;MALVMKNAASRFASLRVVVASRNPSAHYSVASSKKAGQTAPEGEIKKSVFISQSRDVFSNLALEDWVYRNMDLTKHHILMLWQNSPTVVVGRHQNPWLEANPQVLADKGVEVARRNSGGGTVYHDSGNLNLTFFTSRDVYNRRRNLDLVTRALFREFNLRSQVNAREDIVINGNKISGTASKLGNPNAYHHCTILVNVDKSILHDTLCKHDKGIETNATVSVPSPTVNLQDVNPHVTVEKMLSSLGWEFLRSSPLSLQDGGMDYASKQGGFQLVNPTEDWFPGLDKIREEFVSWAWRFGKTPKFTVTRSFPVPGVLARQSEAPSNGAAEEVAISLEVVKGVIEDVTLRIPPSMMTAKGDAEVLTSLRGKRFCESAMEILGESLGESDAHHASDQDHCSESEGERFVADCMRQTMMAV
;
A
#
# COMPACT_ATOMS: atom_id res chain seq x y z
N MET A 1 -21.46 22.84 -3.17
CA MET A 1 -21.09 21.69 -2.31
C MET A 1 -22.20 21.14 -1.41
N ALA A 2 -23.33 21.84 -1.18
CA ALA A 2 -24.43 21.35 -0.31
C ALA A 2 -25.50 20.48 -1.01
N LEU A 3 -25.49 20.37 -2.35
CA LEU A 3 -26.54 19.69 -3.12
C LEU A 3 -26.22 18.20 -3.39
N VAL A 4 -24.95 17.80 -3.37
CA VAL A 4 -24.51 16.41 -3.59
C VAL A 4 -24.72 15.55 -2.32
N MET A 5 -24.71 16.16 -1.12
CA MET A 5 -24.95 15.44 0.14
C MET A 5 -26.43 15.12 0.43
N LYS A 6 -27.39 15.82 -0.21
CA LYS A 6 -28.82 15.52 -0.03
C LYS A 6 -29.27 14.22 -0.73
N ASN A 7 -28.57 13.79 -1.79
CA ASN A 7 -28.92 12.57 -2.53
C ASN A 7 -28.37 11.28 -1.89
N ALA A 8 -27.42 11.37 -0.95
CA ALA A 8 -26.99 10.22 -0.17
C ALA A 8 -28.08 9.83 0.86
N ALA A 9 -28.73 10.80 1.49
CA ALA A 9 -29.72 10.56 2.54
C ALA A 9 -31.03 9.91 2.04
N SER A 10 -31.43 10.12 0.78
CA SER A 10 -32.70 9.58 0.26
C SER A 10 -32.66 8.09 -0.13
N ARG A 11 -31.49 7.45 -0.11
CA ARG A 11 -31.31 6.02 -0.42
C ARG A 11 -31.05 5.12 0.79
N PHE A 12 -31.03 5.68 2.00
CA PHE A 12 -30.88 4.94 3.27
C PHE A 12 -32.20 4.51 3.91
N ALA A 13 -33.34 4.62 3.21
CA ALA A 13 -34.67 4.43 3.80
C ALA A 13 -34.96 3.04 4.42
N SER A 14 -34.12 2.02 4.16
CA SER A 14 -34.27 0.67 4.73
C SER A 14 -33.20 0.28 5.76
N LEU A 15 -32.17 1.10 5.99
CA LEU A 15 -31.19 0.88 7.07
C LEU A 15 -31.49 1.83 8.22
N ARG A 16 -31.69 1.30 9.43
CA ARG A 16 -31.48 2.08 10.67
C ARG A 16 -29.99 2.39 10.79
N VAL A 17 -29.51 3.36 10.01
CA VAL A 17 -28.20 3.98 10.22
C VAL A 17 -28.34 4.86 11.44
N VAL A 18 -27.75 4.43 12.56
CA VAL A 18 -27.55 5.34 13.69
C VAL A 18 -26.41 6.25 13.27
N VAL A 19 -26.75 7.39 12.68
CA VAL A 19 -25.83 8.53 12.66
C VAL A 19 -25.61 8.84 14.13
N ALA A 20 -24.40 8.60 14.63
CA ALA A 20 -24.04 9.12 15.95
C ALA A 20 -24.34 10.62 15.88
N SER A 21 -25.36 11.07 16.63
CA SER A 21 -25.65 12.48 16.75
C SER A 21 -24.37 13.17 17.23
N ARG A 22 -24.26 14.48 17.00
CA ARG A 22 -23.27 15.32 17.69
C ARG A 22 -23.45 15.18 19.20
N ASN A 23 -22.97 14.09 19.76
CA ASN A 23 -22.73 13.89 21.16
C ASN A 23 -21.22 14.07 21.27
N PRO A 24 -20.73 15.21 21.78
CA PRO A 24 -19.31 15.45 22.05
C PRO A 24 -18.69 14.45 23.05
N SER A 25 -19.42 13.40 23.41
CA SER A 25 -19.23 12.51 24.55
C SER A 25 -19.37 11.03 24.19
N ALA A 26 -19.40 10.65 22.91
CA ALA A 26 -19.13 9.26 22.50
C ALA A 26 -17.63 8.96 22.69
N HIS A 27 -17.18 9.01 23.95
CA HIS A 27 -15.84 8.59 24.33
C HIS A 27 -15.77 7.08 24.13
N TYR A 28 -15.18 6.65 23.02
CA TYR A 28 -14.70 5.28 22.91
C TYR A 28 -13.70 5.07 24.05
N SER A 29 -14.08 4.26 25.04
CA SER A 29 -13.28 4.07 26.23
C SER A 29 -11.90 3.52 25.84
N VAL A 30 -10.87 4.34 25.99
CA VAL A 30 -9.48 3.88 25.84
C VAL A 30 -9.22 2.86 26.93
N ALA A 31 -8.90 1.62 26.54
CA ALA A 31 -8.61 0.58 27.51
C ALA A 31 -7.38 0.95 28.36
N SER A 32 -7.58 1.09 29.68
CA SER A 32 -6.48 1.08 30.65
C SER A 32 -5.67 -0.20 30.47
N SER A 33 -4.33 -0.11 30.47
CA SER A 33 -3.41 -1.25 30.30
C SER A 33 -3.87 -2.46 31.12
N LYS A 34 -4.37 -3.50 30.46
CA LYS A 34 -4.85 -4.73 31.11
C LYS A 34 -4.06 -5.94 30.61
N LYS A 35 -3.78 -6.84 31.55
CA LYS A 35 -3.23 -8.19 31.31
C LYS A 35 -3.98 -8.87 30.16
N ALA A 36 -3.26 -9.64 29.35
CA ALA A 36 -3.81 -10.47 28.28
C ALA A 36 -4.97 -11.34 28.82
N GLY A 37 -6.20 -10.96 28.49
CA GLY A 37 -7.41 -11.68 28.88
C GLY A 37 -7.81 -12.68 27.80
N GLN A 38 -8.34 -13.83 28.22
CA GLN A 38 -9.05 -14.75 27.32
C GLN A 38 -10.31 -14.07 26.78
N THR A 39 -10.75 -14.45 25.58
CA THR A 39 -12.02 -13.99 25.01
C THR A 39 -13.17 -14.30 25.96
N ALA A 40 -14.10 -13.36 26.08
CA ALA A 40 -15.30 -13.56 26.87
C ALA A 40 -16.17 -14.70 26.30
N PRO A 41 -17.04 -15.32 27.12
CA PRO A 41 -18.04 -16.26 26.64
C PRO A 41 -18.87 -15.65 25.51
N GLU A 42 -19.26 -16.47 24.53
CA GLU A 42 -19.92 -16.01 23.29
C GLU A 42 -21.14 -15.09 23.52
N GLY A 43 -21.95 -15.36 24.55
CA GLY A 43 -23.13 -14.56 24.89
C GLY A 43 -22.82 -13.14 25.37
N GLU A 44 -21.58 -12.87 25.79
CA GLU A 44 -21.11 -11.56 26.26
C GLU A 44 -20.41 -10.75 25.15
N ILE A 45 -20.07 -11.39 24.02
CA ILE A 45 -19.39 -10.73 22.91
C ILE A 45 -20.40 -9.88 22.12
N LYS A 46 -20.21 -8.57 22.14
CA LYS A 46 -20.98 -7.64 21.31
C LYS A 46 -20.34 -7.50 19.93
N LYS A 47 -21.16 -7.33 18.88
CA LYS A 47 -20.67 -7.00 17.53
C LYS A 47 -21.07 -5.61 17.08
N SER A 48 -20.24 -4.97 16.26
CA SER A 48 -20.58 -3.70 15.59
C SER A 48 -19.96 -3.61 14.20
N VAL A 49 -20.63 -2.88 13.31
CA VAL A 49 -20.11 -2.57 11.97
C VAL A 49 -19.75 -1.10 11.95
N PHE A 50 -18.49 -0.79 11.75
CA PHE A 50 -18.01 0.58 11.56
C PHE A 50 -17.90 0.86 10.07
N ILE A 51 -18.39 2.00 9.61
CA ILE A 51 -18.23 2.46 8.23
C ILE A 51 -17.43 3.75 8.27
N SER A 52 -16.20 3.72 7.74
CA SER A 52 -15.41 4.94 7.66
C SER A 52 -16.01 5.91 6.64
N GLN A 53 -16.11 7.17 7.04
CA GLN A 53 -16.54 8.26 6.16
C GLN A 53 -15.39 8.84 5.32
N SER A 54 -14.13 8.48 5.63
CA SER A 54 -12.97 8.98 4.90
C SER A 54 -12.63 8.12 3.69
N ARG A 55 -12.13 8.78 2.64
CA ARG A 55 -11.49 8.17 1.47
C ARG A 55 -9.96 8.28 1.51
N ASP A 56 -9.41 8.92 2.54
CA ASP A 56 -7.96 9.01 2.75
C ASP A 56 -7.44 7.68 3.33
N VAL A 57 -6.53 7.04 2.59
CA VAL A 57 -5.91 5.78 3.01
C VAL A 57 -5.18 5.91 4.34
N PHE A 58 -4.56 7.06 4.60
CA PHE A 58 -3.78 7.26 5.82
C PHE A 58 -4.69 7.39 7.04
N SER A 59 -5.78 8.17 6.95
CA SER A 59 -6.82 8.20 7.98
C SER A 59 -7.43 6.82 8.23
N ASN A 60 -7.71 6.05 7.18
CA ASN A 60 -8.32 4.73 7.34
C ASN A 60 -7.37 3.70 7.96
N LEU A 61 -6.09 3.69 7.57
CA LEU A 61 -5.06 2.85 8.20
C LEU A 61 -4.79 3.27 9.65
N ALA A 62 -4.82 4.57 9.93
CA ALA A 62 -4.72 5.09 11.28
C ALA A 62 -5.90 4.63 12.14
N LEU A 63 -7.12 4.67 11.61
CA LEU A 63 -8.31 4.18 12.31
C LEU A 63 -8.25 2.67 12.54
N GLU A 64 -7.80 1.89 11.55
CA GLU A 64 -7.59 0.44 11.70
C GLU A 64 -6.65 0.15 12.88
N ASP A 65 -5.54 0.87 12.96
CA ASP A 65 -4.55 0.67 14.00
C ASP A 65 -4.98 1.26 15.35
N TRP A 66 -5.78 2.34 15.36
CA TRP A 66 -6.38 2.89 16.58
C TRP A 66 -7.36 1.90 17.20
N VAL A 67 -8.28 1.34 16.41
CA VAL A 67 -9.23 0.31 16.87
C VAL A 67 -8.47 -0.90 17.42
N TYR A 68 -7.43 -1.33 16.68
CA TYR A 68 -6.56 -2.44 17.10
C TYR A 68 -5.87 -2.20 18.44
N ARG A 69 -5.41 -0.98 18.73
CA ARG A 69 -4.65 -0.67 19.95
C ARG A 69 -5.54 -0.33 21.15
N ASN A 70 -6.71 0.27 20.94
CA ASN A 70 -7.47 0.94 22.00
C ASN A 70 -8.76 0.24 22.42
N MET A 71 -9.34 -0.62 21.57
CA MET A 71 -10.62 -1.31 21.87
C MET A 71 -10.42 -2.65 22.60
N ASP A 72 -11.36 -2.99 23.48
CA ASP A 72 -11.39 -4.31 24.14
C ASP A 72 -12.02 -5.37 23.23
N LEU A 73 -11.16 -5.98 22.40
CA LEU A 73 -11.58 -6.99 21.43
C LEU A 73 -11.88 -8.37 22.04
N THR A 74 -11.70 -8.54 23.35
CA THR A 74 -12.10 -9.78 24.06
C THR A 74 -13.61 -9.85 24.29
N LYS A 75 -14.29 -8.69 24.25
CA LYS A 75 -15.74 -8.54 24.46
C LYS A 75 -16.45 -7.87 23.30
N HIS A 76 -15.72 -7.30 22.35
CA HIS A 76 -16.30 -6.53 21.26
C HIS A 76 -15.63 -6.88 19.93
N HIS A 77 -16.34 -7.60 19.07
CA HIS A 77 -15.88 -7.89 17.71
C HIS A 77 -16.37 -6.79 16.76
N ILE A 78 -15.48 -6.27 15.92
CA ILE A 78 -15.80 -5.14 15.02
C ILE A 78 -15.51 -5.56 13.58
N LEU A 79 -16.45 -5.25 12.68
CA LEU A 79 -16.22 -5.23 11.25
C LEU A 79 -16.12 -3.78 10.79
N MET A 80 -14.96 -3.34 10.36
CA MET A 80 -14.77 -2.03 9.75
C MET A 80 -14.86 -2.16 8.23
N LEU A 81 -15.72 -1.35 7.60
CA LEU A 81 -15.92 -1.26 6.17
C LEU A 81 -15.44 0.11 5.69
N TRP A 82 -14.57 0.13 4.70
CA TRP A 82 -13.89 1.36 4.29
C TRP A 82 -13.43 1.30 2.84
N GLN A 83 -13.27 2.48 2.23
CA GLN A 83 -12.85 2.63 0.84
C GLN A 83 -11.81 3.74 0.76
N ASN A 84 -10.95 3.69 -0.25
CA ASN A 84 -9.92 4.72 -0.45
C ASN A 84 -10.08 5.37 -1.81
N SER A 85 -9.60 6.60 -1.94
CA SER A 85 -9.23 7.19 -3.23
C SER A 85 -8.11 6.35 -3.89
N PRO A 86 -7.86 6.51 -5.21
CA PRO A 86 -6.80 5.78 -5.92
C PRO A 86 -5.49 5.70 -5.12
N THR A 87 -5.11 4.48 -4.73
CA THR A 87 -3.93 4.23 -3.88
C THR A 87 -3.37 2.84 -4.11
N VAL A 88 -2.05 2.72 -4.19
CA VAL A 88 -1.34 1.45 -4.05
C VAL A 88 -0.97 1.21 -2.59
N VAL A 89 -1.40 0.07 -2.04
CA VAL A 89 -1.12 -0.33 -0.65
C VAL A 89 -0.14 -1.50 -0.62
N VAL A 90 1.10 -1.22 -0.21
CA VAL A 90 2.14 -2.23 -0.03
C VAL A 90 2.11 -2.85 1.36
N GLY A 91 2.51 -4.11 1.45
CA GLY A 91 2.67 -4.84 2.70
C GLY A 91 3.85 -4.34 3.54
N ARG A 92 3.85 -4.75 4.82
CA ARG A 92 4.80 -4.27 5.84
C ARG A 92 6.29 -4.43 5.48
N HIS A 93 6.62 -5.48 4.73
CA HIS A 93 8.00 -5.88 4.39
C HIS A 93 8.30 -5.86 2.89
N GLN A 94 7.48 -5.16 2.10
CA GLN A 94 7.67 -5.04 0.66
C GLN A 94 8.55 -3.84 0.28
N ASN A 95 9.12 -3.90 -0.92
CA ASN A 95 9.81 -2.79 -1.55
C ASN A 95 8.84 -2.06 -2.50
N PRO A 96 8.41 -0.82 -2.21
CA PRO A 96 7.48 -0.07 -3.05
C PRO A 96 8.00 0.18 -4.46
N TRP A 97 9.30 0.40 -4.60
CA TRP A 97 9.94 0.60 -5.90
C TRP A 97 9.90 -0.67 -6.74
N LEU A 98 9.99 -1.86 -6.15
CA LEU A 98 9.84 -3.11 -6.90
C LEU A 98 8.37 -3.44 -7.25
N GLU A 99 7.44 -2.94 -6.44
CA GLU A 99 6.07 -3.42 -6.41
C GLU A 99 5.06 -2.48 -7.07
N ALA A 100 5.46 -1.24 -7.36
CA ALA A 100 4.65 -0.26 -8.05
C ALA A 100 5.48 0.50 -9.09
N ASN A 101 4.80 1.18 -10.01
CA ASN A 101 5.43 2.05 -11.01
C ASN A 101 5.32 3.54 -10.60
N PRO A 102 6.38 4.16 -10.03
CA PRO A 102 6.32 5.52 -9.52
C PRO A 102 5.89 6.57 -10.55
N GLN A 103 6.32 6.41 -11.80
CA GLN A 103 5.95 7.33 -12.89
C GLN A 103 4.44 7.30 -13.15
N VAL A 104 3.88 6.09 -13.31
CA VAL A 104 2.42 5.92 -13.51
C VAL A 104 1.64 6.41 -12.29
N LEU A 105 2.16 6.19 -11.09
CA LEU A 105 1.53 6.67 -9.86
C LEU A 105 1.44 8.19 -9.83
N ALA A 106 2.54 8.90 -10.16
CA ALA A 106 2.56 10.35 -10.24
C ALA A 106 1.59 10.88 -11.30
N ASP A 107 1.65 10.34 -12.52
CA ASP A 107 0.82 10.75 -13.65
C ASP A 107 -0.69 10.56 -13.38
N LYS A 108 -1.05 9.49 -12.65
CA LYS A 108 -2.44 9.15 -12.33
C LYS A 108 -2.92 9.71 -10.98
N GLY A 109 -2.06 10.41 -10.24
CA GLY A 109 -2.37 10.92 -8.90
C GLY A 109 -2.71 9.82 -7.89
N VAL A 110 -2.00 8.69 -7.96
CA VAL A 110 -2.21 7.51 -7.12
C VAL A 110 -1.20 7.53 -5.97
N GLU A 111 -1.70 7.52 -4.73
CA GLU A 111 -0.85 7.51 -3.55
C GLU A 111 -0.19 6.14 -3.31
N VAL A 112 0.96 6.14 -2.61
CA VAL A 112 1.55 4.91 -2.06
C VAL A 112 1.36 4.92 -0.55
N ALA A 113 0.78 3.86 -0.01
CA ALA A 113 0.65 3.63 1.42
C ALA A 113 1.28 2.30 1.83
N ARG A 114 1.85 2.25 3.03
CA ARG A 114 2.32 1.00 3.64
C ARG A 114 1.41 0.62 4.80
N ARG A 115 0.88 -0.59 4.78
CA ARG A 115 0.04 -1.10 5.88
C ARG A 115 0.87 -1.82 6.95
N ASN A 116 0.26 -2.00 8.12
CA ASN A 116 0.88 -2.70 9.26
C ASN A 116 0.98 -4.22 9.05
N SER A 117 0.07 -4.81 8.27
CA SER A 117 0.04 -6.24 7.98
C SER A 117 1.05 -6.65 6.89
N GLY A 118 1.43 -7.93 6.88
CA GLY A 118 2.24 -8.51 5.81
C GLY A 118 1.46 -8.73 4.50
N GLY A 119 2.00 -9.57 3.62
CA GLY A 119 1.38 -9.91 2.32
C GLY A 119 1.82 -9.01 1.17
N GLY A 120 1.19 -9.20 0.01
CA GLY A 120 1.51 -8.51 -1.25
C GLY A 120 0.87 -7.14 -1.45
N THR A 121 1.11 -6.54 -2.60
CA THR A 121 0.65 -5.20 -2.99
C THR A 121 -0.73 -5.30 -3.63
N VAL A 122 -1.58 -4.31 -3.34
CA VAL A 122 -2.91 -4.18 -3.94
C VAL A 122 -3.17 -2.74 -4.35
N TYR A 123 -4.00 -2.55 -5.37
CA TYR A 123 -4.53 -1.24 -5.76
C TYR A 123 -5.94 -1.07 -5.23
N HIS A 124 -6.25 0.13 -4.74
CA HIS A 124 -7.55 0.54 -4.25
C HIS A 124 -8.04 1.75 -5.04
N ASP A 125 -9.35 1.80 -5.30
CA ASP A 125 -10.09 2.99 -5.71
C ASP A 125 -11.51 2.95 -5.11
N SER A 126 -12.41 3.80 -5.60
CA SER A 126 -13.82 3.81 -5.17
C SER A 126 -14.62 2.57 -5.57
N GLY A 127 -14.11 1.73 -6.46
CA GLY A 127 -14.66 0.44 -6.85
C GLY A 127 -14.19 -0.72 -5.99
N ASN A 128 -13.21 -0.51 -5.11
CA ASN A 128 -12.73 -1.49 -4.14
C ASN A 128 -13.35 -1.24 -2.76
N LEU A 129 -13.86 -2.30 -2.12
CA LEU A 129 -14.32 -2.26 -0.73
C LEU A 129 -13.33 -3.00 0.17
N ASN A 130 -12.86 -2.35 1.23
CA ASN A 130 -12.00 -2.97 2.24
C ASN A 130 -12.84 -3.35 3.46
N LEU A 131 -12.49 -4.49 4.05
CA LEU A 131 -13.08 -5.02 5.27
C LEU A 131 -11.96 -5.31 6.26
N THR A 132 -12.14 -4.92 7.52
CA THR A 132 -11.26 -5.33 8.61
C THR A 132 -12.07 -5.96 9.73
N PHE A 133 -11.80 -7.22 10.03
CA PHE A 133 -12.36 -7.98 11.15
C PHE A 133 -11.43 -7.90 12.35
N PHE A 134 -11.89 -7.30 13.44
CA PHE A 134 -11.17 -7.18 14.70
C PHE A 134 -11.70 -8.17 15.72
N THR A 135 -10.80 -8.96 16.28
CA THR A 135 -11.06 -9.90 17.38
C THR A 135 -9.86 -9.95 18.32
N SER A 136 -10.02 -10.56 19.48
CA SER A 136 -8.88 -11.08 20.22
C SER A 136 -8.16 -12.20 19.42
N ARG A 137 -6.89 -12.42 19.75
CA ARG A 137 -5.99 -13.33 19.03
C ARG A 137 -6.40 -14.79 19.17
N ASP A 138 -6.89 -15.20 20.34
CA ASP A 138 -7.27 -16.58 20.66
C ASP A 138 -8.48 -17.08 19.86
N VAL A 139 -9.36 -16.17 19.40
CA VAL A 139 -10.50 -16.52 18.52
C VAL A 139 -10.32 -16.04 17.08
N TYR A 140 -9.12 -15.56 16.72
CA TYR A 140 -8.80 -15.19 15.34
C TYR A 140 -8.96 -16.40 14.43
N ASN A 141 -9.79 -16.25 13.39
CA ASN A 141 -9.97 -17.27 12.38
C ASN A 141 -10.22 -16.62 11.02
N ARG A 142 -9.19 -16.65 10.16
CA ARG A 142 -9.25 -16.05 8.83
C ARG A 142 -10.28 -16.72 7.94
N ARG A 143 -10.26 -18.05 7.89
CA ARG A 143 -11.17 -18.84 7.06
C ARG A 143 -12.63 -18.52 7.38
N ARG A 144 -12.97 -18.43 8.66
CA ARG A 144 -14.29 -18.04 9.15
C ARG A 144 -14.74 -16.67 8.60
N ASN A 145 -13.85 -15.69 8.60
CA ASN A 145 -14.16 -14.36 8.08
C ASN A 145 -14.41 -14.39 6.56
N LEU A 146 -13.65 -15.19 5.82
CA LEU A 146 -13.81 -15.33 4.37
C LEU A 146 -15.09 -16.11 4.01
N ASP A 147 -15.42 -17.15 4.76
CA ASP A 147 -16.68 -17.90 4.59
C ASP A 147 -17.90 -17.01 4.90
N LEU A 148 -17.77 -16.02 5.78
CA LEU A 148 -18.79 -14.99 6.00
C LEU A 148 -18.99 -14.13 4.74
N VAL A 149 -17.89 -13.71 4.10
CA VAL A 149 -17.93 -12.92 2.85
C VAL A 149 -18.58 -13.73 1.72
N THR A 150 -18.24 -15.01 1.56
CA THR A 150 -18.84 -15.86 0.52
C THR A 150 -20.34 -16.09 0.77
N ARG A 151 -20.76 -16.22 2.03
CA ARG A 151 -22.19 -16.28 2.41
C ARG A 151 -22.94 -15.00 2.07
N ALA A 152 -22.35 -13.84 2.35
CA ALA A 152 -22.94 -12.54 2.00
C ALA A 152 -23.13 -12.39 0.47
N LEU A 153 -22.12 -12.79 -0.31
CA LEU A 153 -22.18 -12.82 -1.78
C LEU A 153 -23.29 -13.75 -2.30
N PHE A 154 -23.39 -14.95 -1.74
CA PHE A 154 -24.41 -15.91 -2.14
C PHE A 154 -25.82 -15.44 -1.76
N ARG A 155 -26.01 -14.95 -0.53
CA ARG A 155 -27.34 -14.56 -0.04
C ARG A 155 -27.91 -13.37 -0.79
N GLU A 156 -27.11 -12.34 -1.04
CA GLU A 156 -27.59 -11.09 -1.65
C GLU A 156 -27.62 -11.16 -3.19
N PHE A 157 -26.66 -11.85 -3.80
CA PHE A 157 -26.46 -11.77 -5.25
C PHE A 157 -26.53 -13.13 -5.97
N ASN A 158 -26.77 -14.22 -5.23
CA ASN A 158 -26.69 -15.59 -5.74
C ASN A 158 -25.33 -15.91 -6.40
N LEU A 159 -24.26 -15.25 -5.93
CA LEU A 159 -22.90 -15.44 -6.45
C LEU A 159 -22.17 -16.54 -5.67
N ARG A 160 -21.92 -17.67 -6.34
CA ARG A 160 -21.10 -18.75 -5.78
C ARG A 160 -19.63 -18.38 -5.90
N SER A 161 -18.99 -18.21 -4.75
CA SER A 161 -17.56 -17.95 -4.63
C SER A 161 -16.90 -19.00 -3.75
N GLN A 162 -15.59 -19.15 -3.89
CA GLN A 162 -14.82 -20.14 -3.14
C GLN A 162 -13.60 -19.48 -2.50
N VAL A 163 -13.24 -19.95 -1.30
CA VAL A 163 -11.98 -19.57 -0.66
C VAL A 163 -10.93 -20.60 -1.03
N ASN A 164 -9.90 -20.19 -1.77
CA ASN A 164 -8.86 -21.08 -2.27
C ASN A 164 -7.83 -21.46 -1.17
N ALA A 165 -6.83 -22.27 -1.52
CA ALA A 165 -5.78 -22.72 -0.59
C ALA A 165 -4.90 -21.58 -0.03
N ARG A 166 -4.81 -20.45 -0.74
CA ARG A 166 -4.07 -19.24 -0.31
C ARG A 166 -4.96 -18.27 0.47
N GLU A 167 -6.20 -18.67 0.77
CA GLU A 167 -7.19 -17.85 1.45
C GLU A 167 -7.59 -16.58 0.66
N ASP A 168 -7.49 -16.64 -0.67
CA ASP A 168 -8.16 -15.67 -1.56
C ASP A 168 -9.61 -16.09 -1.80
N ILE A 169 -10.51 -15.13 -2.06
CA ILE A 169 -11.85 -15.45 -2.59
C ILE A 169 -11.82 -15.36 -4.11
N VAL A 170 -12.32 -16.41 -4.76
CA VAL A 170 -12.34 -16.56 -6.22
C VAL A 170 -13.74 -16.86 -6.75
N ILE A 171 -14.01 -16.41 -7.98
CA ILE A 171 -15.16 -16.80 -8.80
C ILE A 171 -14.61 -17.33 -10.13
N ASN A 172 -14.96 -18.56 -10.50
CA ASN A 172 -14.48 -19.23 -11.71
C ASN A 172 -12.94 -19.18 -11.86
N GLY A 173 -12.21 -19.34 -10.74
CA GLY A 173 -10.74 -19.28 -10.71
C GLY A 173 -10.13 -17.87 -10.67
N ASN A 174 -10.91 -16.82 -10.94
CA ASN A 174 -10.44 -15.44 -10.91
C ASN A 174 -10.62 -14.83 -9.51
N LYS A 175 -9.60 -14.15 -9.02
CA LYS A 175 -9.56 -13.52 -7.70
C LYS A 175 -10.46 -12.28 -7.64
N ILE A 176 -11.30 -12.21 -6.61
CA ILE A 176 -12.12 -11.03 -6.29
C ILE A 176 -11.70 -10.37 -4.97
N SER A 177 -10.92 -11.08 -4.12
CA SER A 177 -10.53 -10.62 -2.79
C SER A 177 -9.15 -11.15 -2.43
N GLY A 178 -8.25 -10.28 -1.98
CA GLY A 178 -7.00 -10.64 -1.32
C GLY A 178 -7.07 -10.39 0.19
N THR A 179 -6.26 -11.12 0.95
CA THR A 179 -6.24 -11.04 2.43
C THR A 179 -4.86 -10.74 2.99
N ALA A 180 -4.83 -10.06 4.14
CA ALA A 180 -3.68 -9.96 5.01
C ALA A 180 -4.12 -9.84 6.48
N SER A 181 -3.19 -9.96 7.43
CA SER A 181 -3.51 -9.92 8.86
C SER A 181 -2.36 -9.37 9.69
N LYS A 182 -2.70 -8.81 10.85
CA LYS A 182 -1.76 -8.44 11.91
C LYS A 182 -2.15 -9.20 13.17
N LEU A 183 -1.23 -10.00 13.70
CA LEU A 183 -1.47 -10.83 14.87
C LEU A 183 -0.55 -10.38 16.00
N GLY A 184 -1.10 -9.70 17.00
CA GLY A 184 -0.41 -9.40 18.26
C GLY A 184 -1.09 -10.11 19.43
N ASN A 185 -0.69 -9.78 20.65
CA ASN A 185 -1.30 -10.26 21.89
C ASN A 185 -1.71 -9.02 22.71
N PRO A 186 -3.00 -8.86 23.10
CA PRO A 186 -4.11 -9.80 22.94
C PRO A 186 -4.87 -9.70 21.62
N ASN A 187 -4.58 -8.70 20.78
CA ASN A 187 -5.43 -8.35 19.65
C ASN A 187 -4.94 -8.91 18.30
N ALA A 188 -5.89 -9.23 17.43
CA ALA A 188 -5.65 -9.59 16.03
C ALA A 188 -6.63 -8.85 15.11
N TYR A 189 -6.19 -8.59 13.87
CA TYR A 189 -7.12 -8.24 12.81
C TYR A 189 -6.81 -9.01 11.52
N HIS A 190 -7.88 -9.28 10.78
CA HIS A 190 -7.85 -9.78 9.41
C HIS A 190 -8.50 -8.74 8.53
N HIS A 191 -7.79 -8.26 7.50
CA HIS A 191 -8.43 -7.46 6.47
C HIS A 191 -8.40 -8.13 5.12
N CYS A 192 -9.38 -7.81 4.29
CA CYS A 192 -9.43 -8.20 2.90
C CYS A 192 -10.04 -7.11 2.03
N THR A 193 -9.77 -7.23 0.74
CA THR A 193 -10.33 -6.38 -0.31
C THR A 193 -11.48 -7.09 -1.00
N ILE A 194 -12.39 -6.36 -1.64
CA ILE A 194 -13.37 -6.90 -2.58
C ILE A 194 -13.41 -5.99 -3.79
N LEU A 195 -13.05 -6.55 -4.95
CA LEU A 195 -13.10 -5.89 -6.24
C LEU A 195 -14.55 -5.84 -6.72
N VAL A 196 -15.24 -4.73 -6.46
CA VAL A 196 -16.63 -4.55 -6.88
C VAL A 196 -16.69 -4.06 -8.32
N ASN A 197 -16.02 -2.92 -8.58
CA ASN A 197 -15.95 -2.28 -9.88
C ASN A 197 -14.69 -1.39 -9.98
N VAL A 198 -13.52 -1.99 -9.76
CA VAL A 198 -12.23 -1.31 -9.81
C VAL A 198 -11.83 -1.02 -11.25
N ASP A 199 -11.15 0.11 -11.49
CA ASP A 199 -10.50 0.35 -12.78
C ASP A 199 -9.31 -0.62 -12.94
N LYS A 200 -9.56 -1.71 -13.68
CA LYS A 200 -8.56 -2.75 -13.92
C LYS A 200 -7.39 -2.28 -14.79
N SER A 201 -7.56 -1.24 -15.61
CA SER A 201 -6.47 -0.66 -16.39
C SER A 201 -5.49 0.02 -15.46
N ILE A 202 -5.97 0.92 -14.61
CA ILE A 202 -5.11 1.62 -13.63
C ILE A 202 -4.48 0.62 -12.65
N LEU A 203 -5.24 -0.38 -12.19
CA LEU A 203 -4.70 -1.45 -11.34
C LEU A 203 -3.52 -2.14 -12.03
N HIS A 204 -3.66 -2.52 -13.30
CA HIS A 204 -2.62 -3.19 -14.04
C HIS A 204 -1.40 -2.29 -14.24
N ASP A 205 -1.61 -1.04 -14.69
CA ASP A 205 -0.54 -0.12 -15.02
C ASP A 205 0.27 0.30 -13.78
N THR A 206 -0.39 0.47 -12.64
CA THR A 206 0.27 0.87 -11.38
C THR A 206 1.05 -0.26 -10.72
N LEU A 207 0.63 -1.52 -10.91
CA LEU A 207 1.27 -2.71 -10.32
C LEU A 207 2.19 -3.46 -11.30
N CYS A 208 2.34 -2.94 -12.52
CA CYS A 208 3.20 -3.53 -13.54
C CYS A 208 4.66 -3.53 -13.07
N LYS A 209 5.29 -4.71 -13.09
CA LYS A 209 6.69 -4.89 -12.72
C LYS A 209 7.56 -4.69 -13.96
N HIS A 210 8.49 -3.75 -13.89
CA HIS A 210 9.59 -3.63 -14.84
C HIS A 210 10.87 -4.20 -14.22
N ASP A 211 11.83 -4.63 -15.05
CA ASP A 211 13.16 -4.96 -14.54
C ASP A 211 13.86 -3.67 -14.11
N LYS A 212 13.92 -3.47 -12.80
CA LYS A 212 14.48 -2.29 -12.17
C LYS A 212 15.96 -2.45 -11.78
N GLY A 213 16.57 -3.61 -12.05
CA GLY A 213 17.93 -3.90 -11.55
C GLY A 213 18.02 -3.89 -10.02
N ILE A 214 16.89 -4.15 -9.33
CA ILE A 214 16.79 -4.13 -7.87
C ILE A 214 17.07 -5.53 -7.32
N GLU A 215 18.07 -5.62 -6.44
CA GLU A 215 18.36 -6.80 -5.64
C GLU A 215 17.88 -6.59 -4.19
N THR A 216 16.98 -7.43 -3.71
CA THR A 216 16.40 -7.30 -2.35
C THR A 216 15.86 -8.60 -1.80
N ASN A 217 15.81 -8.71 -0.46
CA ASN A 217 15.10 -9.78 0.26
C ASN A 217 13.67 -9.38 0.67
N ALA A 218 13.13 -8.31 0.10
CA ALA A 218 11.77 -7.86 0.39
C ALA A 218 10.70 -8.88 -0.04
N THR A 219 9.57 -8.91 0.66
CA THR A 219 8.46 -9.78 0.29
C THR A 219 7.91 -9.39 -1.08
N VAL A 220 7.85 -10.35 -2.00
CA VAL A 220 7.33 -10.15 -3.35
C VAL A 220 5.83 -10.45 -3.42
N SER A 221 5.09 -9.68 -4.22
CA SER A 221 3.70 -10.03 -4.55
C SER A 221 3.63 -11.27 -5.42
N VAL A 222 2.54 -12.03 -5.26
CA VAL A 222 2.15 -13.13 -6.13
C VAL A 222 1.02 -12.66 -7.05
N PRO A 223 1.28 -12.45 -8.34
CA PRO A 223 0.24 -12.05 -9.31
C PRO A 223 -0.86 -13.09 -9.39
N SER A 224 -2.08 -12.66 -9.69
CA SER A 224 -3.23 -13.56 -9.91
C SER A 224 -4.25 -12.89 -10.83
N PRO A 225 -4.89 -13.62 -11.75
CA PRO A 225 -5.99 -13.09 -12.53
C PRO A 225 -7.11 -12.58 -11.63
N THR A 226 -7.63 -11.39 -11.93
CA THR A 226 -8.67 -10.73 -11.14
C THR A 226 -9.93 -10.45 -11.96
N VAL A 227 -11.09 -10.44 -11.30
CA VAL A 227 -12.37 -10.06 -11.91
C VAL A 227 -13.14 -9.11 -10.97
N ASN A 228 -13.89 -8.16 -11.53
CA ASN A 228 -14.80 -7.36 -10.74
C ASN A 228 -16.11 -8.13 -10.51
N LEU A 229 -16.73 -7.96 -9.35
CA LEU A 229 -18.06 -8.53 -9.11
C LEU A 229 -19.10 -8.01 -10.10
N GLN A 230 -19.00 -6.74 -10.51
CA GLN A 230 -19.92 -6.14 -11.47
C GLN A 230 -19.80 -6.74 -12.89
N ASP A 231 -18.63 -7.29 -13.25
CA ASP A 231 -18.44 -8.04 -14.51
C ASP A 231 -19.23 -9.36 -14.49
N VAL A 232 -19.44 -9.95 -13.31
CA VAL A 232 -20.14 -11.23 -13.13
C VAL A 232 -21.64 -11.01 -12.89
N ASN A 233 -22.00 -10.00 -12.11
CA ASN A 233 -23.37 -9.61 -11.84
C ASN A 233 -23.48 -8.07 -11.82
N PRO A 234 -24.06 -7.46 -12.87
CA PRO A 234 -24.16 -5.99 -12.99
C PRO A 234 -24.97 -5.31 -11.88
N HIS A 235 -25.74 -6.05 -11.09
CA HIS A 235 -26.53 -5.51 -9.99
C HIS A 235 -25.73 -5.30 -8.70
N VAL A 236 -24.50 -5.80 -8.63
CA VAL A 236 -23.60 -5.60 -7.49
C VAL A 236 -23.10 -4.15 -7.50
N THR A 237 -23.28 -3.46 -6.39
CA THR A 237 -22.69 -2.14 -6.14
C THR A 237 -21.96 -2.15 -4.81
N VAL A 238 -21.07 -1.17 -4.58
CA VAL A 238 -20.31 -1.10 -3.32
C VAL A 238 -21.25 -0.93 -2.12
N GLU A 239 -22.32 -0.15 -2.26
CA GLU A 239 -23.30 0.09 -1.20
C GLU A 239 -24.07 -1.18 -0.83
N LYS A 240 -24.48 -1.98 -1.82
CA LYS A 240 -25.15 -3.26 -1.58
C LYS A 240 -24.20 -4.27 -0.95
N MET A 241 -22.95 -4.34 -1.43
CA MET A 241 -21.92 -5.18 -0.82
C MET A 241 -21.68 -4.82 0.64
N LEU A 242 -21.47 -3.53 0.94
CA LEU A 242 -21.28 -3.01 2.29
C LEU A 242 -22.44 -3.39 3.20
N SER A 243 -23.68 -3.18 2.74
CA SER A 243 -24.89 -3.51 3.51
C SER A 243 -25.00 -5.02 3.75
N SER A 244 -24.83 -5.83 2.70
CA SER A 244 -24.91 -7.29 2.78
C SER A 244 -23.87 -7.87 3.76
N LEU A 245 -22.62 -7.40 3.68
CA LEU A 245 -21.54 -7.83 4.56
C LEU A 245 -21.80 -7.46 6.02
N GLY A 246 -22.23 -6.22 6.27
CA GLY A 246 -22.54 -5.78 7.63
C GLY A 246 -23.69 -6.58 8.24
N TRP A 247 -24.75 -6.85 7.48
CA TRP A 247 -25.86 -7.67 7.97
C TRP A 247 -25.48 -9.13 8.18
N GLU A 248 -24.72 -9.75 7.27
CA GLU A 248 -24.21 -11.11 7.45
C GLU A 248 -23.30 -11.20 8.69
N PHE A 249 -22.49 -10.16 8.94
CA PHE A 249 -21.68 -10.05 10.17
C PHE A 249 -22.52 -9.92 11.43
N LEU A 250 -23.54 -9.07 11.44
CA LEU A 250 -24.37 -8.84 12.63
C LEU A 250 -25.28 -10.04 12.97
N ARG A 251 -25.76 -10.78 11.97
CA ARG A 251 -26.63 -11.97 12.19
C ARG A 251 -25.87 -13.25 12.54
N SER A 252 -24.59 -13.37 12.21
CA SER A 252 -23.79 -14.59 12.46
C SER A 252 -23.24 -14.65 13.88
N SER A 253 -23.19 -15.80 14.54
CA SER A 253 -22.55 -15.92 15.86
C SER A 253 -21.06 -15.53 15.79
N PRO A 254 -20.50 -14.84 16.82
CA PRO A 254 -19.13 -14.35 16.82
C PRO A 254 -18.09 -15.47 16.78
N LEU A 255 -18.42 -16.67 17.28
CA LEU A 255 -17.48 -17.79 17.33
C LEU A 255 -17.75 -18.90 16.30
N SER A 256 -18.98 -19.08 15.79
CA SER A 256 -19.35 -20.30 15.03
C SER A 256 -20.02 -20.10 13.66
N LEU A 257 -20.11 -18.88 13.11
CA LEU A 257 -20.86 -18.55 11.88
C LEU A 257 -22.33 -19.03 11.85
N GLN A 258 -22.86 -19.56 12.94
CA GLN A 258 -24.25 -19.95 13.03
C GLN A 258 -25.12 -18.73 12.75
N ASP A 259 -26.10 -18.88 11.85
CA ASP A 259 -27.01 -17.79 11.50
C ASP A 259 -28.07 -17.62 12.59
N GLY A 260 -27.94 -16.56 13.40
CA GLY A 260 -28.91 -16.19 14.43
C GLY A 260 -30.08 -15.36 13.90
N GLY A 261 -30.09 -15.02 12.60
CA GLY A 261 -31.14 -14.23 11.98
C GLY A 261 -31.16 -12.76 12.42
N MET A 262 -32.23 -12.06 12.04
CA MET A 262 -32.38 -10.63 12.32
C MET A 262 -32.65 -10.32 13.79
N ASP A 263 -33.24 -11.26 14.53
CA ASP A 263 -33.46 -11.15 15.97
C ASP A 263 -32.14 -11.15 16.75
N TYR A 264 -31.13 -11.86 16.25
CA TYR A 264 -29.79 -11.79 16.80
C TYR A 264 -29.09 -10.50 16.40
N ALA A 265 -29.22 -10.09 15.13
CA ALA A 265 -28.64 -8.85 14.62
C ALA A 265 -29.16 -7.60 15.34
N SER A 266 -30.44 -7.57 15.70
CA SER A 266 -31.07 -6.43 16.39
C SER A 266 -30.57 -6.21 17.82
N LYS A 267 -29.96 -7.24 18.43
CA LYS A 267 -29.32 -7.17 19.76
C LYS A 267 -27.88 -6.66 19.72
N GLN A 268 -27.32 -6.46 18.52
CA GLN A 268 -25.94 -6.01 18.32
C GLN A 268 -25.82 -4.48 18.27
N GLY A 269 -24.59 -3.98 18.20
CA GLY A 269 -24.31 -2.54 18.10
C GLY A 269 -24.62 -1.90 16.74
N GLY A 270 -25.15 -2.66 15.77
CA GLY A 270 -25.59 -2.15 14.48
C GLY A 270 -24.49 -1.56 13.59
N PHE A 271 -24.91 -0.77 12.61
CA PHE A 271 -24.03 0.03 11.75
C PHE A 271 -23.77 1.40 12.37
N GLN A 272 -22.50 1.81 12.37
CA GLN A 272 -22.04 3.08 12.92
C GLN A 272 -21.18 3.77 11.86
N LEU A 273 -21.62 4.95 11.42
CA LEU A 273 -20.77 5.82 10.61
C LEU A 273 -19.71 6.43 11.54
N VAL A 274 -18.44 6.27 11.19
CA VAL A 274 -17.31 6.78 11.97
C VAL A 274 -16.50 7.77 11.15
N ASN A 275 -16.17 8.90 11.75
CA ASN A 275 -15.26 9.89 11.17
C ASN A 275 -13.86 9.68 11.75
N PRO A 276 -12.84 9.29 10.96
CA PRO A 276 -11.49 9.08 11.46
C PRO A 276 -10.77 10.42 11.69
N THR A 277 -11.15 11.11 12.76
CA THR A 277 -10.54 12.36 13.22
C THR A 277 -10.14 12.27 14.69
N GLU A 278 -9.22 13.13 15.12
CA GLU A 278 -8.76 13.25 16.51
C GLU A 278 -9.92 13.41 17.51
N ASP A 279 -10.95 14.21 17.17
CA ASP A 279 -12.13 14.44 18.01
C ASP A 279 -12.88 13.15 18.36
N TRP A 280 -12.96 12.20 17.42
CA TRP A 280 -13.66 10.94 17.61
C TRP A 280 -12.73 9.87 18.18
N PHE A 281 -11.45 9.92 17.83
CA PHE A 281 -10.44 8.93 18.18
C PHE A 281 -9.17 9.64 18.68
N PRO A 282 -9.08 9.96 19.99
CA PRO A 282 -7.93 10.68 20.52
C PRO A 282 -6.60 9.95 20.27
N GLY A 283 -5.59 10.68 19.79
CA GLY A 283 -4.29 10.19 19.36
C GLY A 283 -4.22 9.68 17.92
N LEU A 284 -5.32 9.79 17.15
CA LEU A 284 -5.38 9.32 15.76
C LEU A 284 -4.48 10.15 14.84
N ASP A 285 -4.40 11.47 15.03
CA ASP A 285 -3.59 12.35 14.16
C ASP A 285 -2.12 11.94 14.22
N LYS A 286 -1.61 11.61 15.41
CA LYS A 286 -0.25 11.09 15.59
C LYS A 286 -0.01 9.76 14.86
N ILE A 287 -0.99 8.85 14.88
CA ILE A 287 -0.90 7.59 14.13
C ILE A 287 -0.91 7.88 12.63
N ARG A 288 -1.77 8.79 12.18
CA ARG A 288 -1.86 9.20 10.77
C ARG A 288 -0.57 9.83 10.28
N GLU A 289 0.04 10.73 11.06
CA GLU A 289 1.35 11.33 10.75
C GLU A 289 2.43 10.26 10.54
N GLU A 290 2.45 9.21 11.38
CA GLU A 290 3.35 8.07 11.18
C GLU A 290 3.10 7.41 9.82
N PHE A 291 1.84 7.09 9.47
CA PHE A 291 1.49 6.46 8.21
C PHE A 291 1.80 7.31 6.96
N VAL A 292 1.71 8.63 7.06
CA VAL A 292 2.04 9.59 5.99
C VAL A 292 3.57 9.72 5.82
N SER A 293 4.33 9.56 6.91
CA SER A 293 5.75 9.84 6.93
C SER A 293 6.57 9.01 5.92
N TRP A 294 7.64 9.61 5.39
CA TRP A 294 8.63 8.91 4.57
C TRP A 294 9.21 7.70 5.31
N ALA A 295 9.53 7.89 6.59
CA ALA A 295 10.11 6.87 7.46
C ALA A 295 9.25 5.59 7.53
N TRP A 296 7.93 5.73 7.41
CA TRP A 296 7.01 4.61 7.35
C TRP A 296 6.83 4.07 5.93
N ARG A 297 6.37 4.91 5.00
CA ARG A 297 6.02 4.49 3.64
C ARG A 297 7.18 3.83 2.91
N PHE A 298 8.34 4.47 2.97
CA PHE A 298 9.55 4.08 2.22
C PHE A 298 10.68 3.66 3.14
N GLY A 299 10.77 4.23 4.34
CA GLY A 299 11.85 3.95 5.29
C GLY A 299 11.78 2.57 5.96
N LYS A 300 10.65 1.88 5.85
CA LYS A 300 10.50 0.48 6.30
C LYS A 300 10.84 -0.55 5.23
N THR A 301 11.23 -0.12 4.03
CA THR A 301 11.67 -1.02 2.96
C THR A 301 12.93 -1.78 3.41
N PRO A 302 12.96 -3.13 3.27
CA PRO A 302 14.19 -3.90 3.47
C PRO A 302 15.33 -3.38 2.60
N LYS A 303 16.57 -3.53 3.06
CA LYS A 303 17.76 -3.13 2.30
C LYS A 303 17.70 -3.68 0.87
N PHE A 304 18.12 -2.86 -0.08
CA PHE A 304 18.23 -3.25 -1.48
C PHE A 304 19.36 -2.53 -2.18
N THR A 305 19.80 -3.12 -3.29
CA THR A 305 20.80 -2.55 -4.19
C THR A 305 20.16 -2.33 -5.56
N VAL A 306 20.47 -1.21 -6.20
CA VAL A 306 20.10 -0.95 -7.60
C VAL A 306 21.39 -0.97 -8.40
N THR A 307 21.50 -1.85 -9.41
CA THR A 307 22.67 -1.89 -10.29
C THR A 307 22.26 -1.71 -11.75
N ARG A 308 22.95 -0.83 -12.45
CA ARG A 308 22.80 -0.62 -13.90
C ARG A 308 24.16 -0.54 -14.57
N SER A 309 24.25 -1.14 -15.75
CA SER A 309 25.42 -1.07 -16.63
C SER A 309 25.07 -0.32 -17.90
N PHE A 310 25.99 0.50 -18.38
CA PHE A 310 25.85 1.32 -19.58
C PHE A 310 27.05 1.09 -20.49
N PRO A 311 26.84 0.73 -21.77
CA PRO A 311 27.95 0.54 -22.70
C PRO A 311 28.63 1.88 -22.98
N VAL A 312 29.96 1.89 -22.94
CA VAL A 312 30.76 3.08 -23.22
C VAL A 312 30.69 3.39 -24.72
N PRO A 313 30.28 4.62 -25.12
CA PRO A 313 30.29 5.04 -26.51
C PRO A 313 31.71 4.95 -27.09
N GLY A 314 31.84 4.50 -28.34
CA GLY A 314 33.14 4.33 -29.01
C GLY A 314 33.99 5.62 -29.15
N VAL A 315 33.38 6.78 -28.95
CA VAL A 315 34.07 8.09 -28.92
C VAL A 315 34.83 8.30 -27.60
N LEU A 316 34.33 7.73 -26.49
CA LEU A 316 34.93 7.81 -25.15
C LEU A 316 35.88 6.64 -24.85
N ALA A 317 35.71 5.52 -25.56
CA ALA A 317 36.67 4.42 -25.53
C ALA A 317 37.96 4.89 -26.23
N ARG A 318 38.93 5.40 -25.46
CA ARG A 318 40.29 5.67 -25.98
C ARG A 318 40.77 4.42 -26.71
N GLN A 319 41.42 4.60 -27.87
CA GLN A 319 42.01 3.50 -28.65
C GLN A 319 43.01 2.73 -27.76
N SER A 320 42.51 1.76 -27.02
CA SER A 320 43.32 0.86 -26.22
C SER A 320 43.98 -0.09 -27.19
N GLU A 321 45.31 -0.02 -27.31
CA GLU A 321 46.12 -0.91 -28.15
C GLU A 321 46.18 -2.36 -27.60
N ALA A 322 45.24 -2.78 -26.76
CA ALA A 322 45.15 -4.13 -26.24
C ALA A 322 43.92 -4.88 -26.81
N PRO A 323 44.11 -6.07 -27.39
CA PRO A 323 43.00 -6.86 -27.91
C PRO A 323 42.29 -7.56 -26.74
N SER A 324 41.27 -6.93 -26.16
CA SER A 324 40.36 -7.62 -25.24
C SER A 324 39.16 -8.15 -26.00
N ASN A 325 39.18 -9.44 -26.34
CA ASN A 325 38.05 -10.33 -26.68
C ASN A 325 36.65 -9.68 -26.85
N GLY A 326 36.43 -8.81 -27.84
CA GLY A 326 35.11 -8.37 -28.34
C GLY A 326 34.03 -7.91 -27.34
N ALA A 327 34.34 -7.72 -26.05
CA ALA A 327 33.39 -7.34 -25.03
C ALA A 327 33.34 -5.82 -24.95
N ALA A 328 32.14 -5.24 -25.09
CA ALA A 328 31.94 -3.82 -24.91
C ALA A 328 32.35 -3.41 -23.49
N GLU A 329 33.13 -2.34 -23.36
CA GLU A 329 33.40 -1.74 -22.06
C GLU A 329 32.11 -1.13 -21.50
N GLU A 330 31.85 -1.32 -20.21
CA GLU A 330 30.64 -0.83 -19.55
C GLU A 330 30.99 -0.03 -18.30
N VAL A 331 30.27 1.08 -18.10
CA VAL A 331 30.21 1.77 -16.81
C VAL A 331 29.09 1.15 -16.00
N ALA A 332 29.39 0.71 -14.78
CA ALA A 332 28.38 0.16 -13.87
C ALA A 332 28.18 1.06 -12.65
N ILE A 333 26.94 1.37 -12.34
CA ILE A 333 26.51 2.17 -11.20
C ILE A 333 25.72 1.27 -10.27
N SER A 334 26.14 1.23 -9.01
CA SER A 334 25.45 0.49 -7.95
C SER A 334 25.11 1.42 -6.78
N LEU A 335 23.83 1.47 -6.42
CA LEU A 335 23.30 2.25 -5.30
C LEU A 335 22.85 1.31 -4.19
N GLU A 336 23.40 1.49 -3.00
CA GLU A 336 22.92 0.78 -1.81
C GLU A 336 21.91 1.65 -1.05
N VAL A 337 20.70 1.14 -0.86
CA VAL A 337 19.60 1.87 -0.22
C VAL A 337 19.18 1.17 1.07
N VAL A 338 19.26 1.91 2.17
CA VAL A 338 18.88 1.45 3.50
C VAL A 338 17.90 2.43 4.12
N LYS A 339 16.76 1.91 4.60
CA LYS A 339 15.65 2.71 5.14
C LYS A 339 15.20 3.81 4.16
N GLY A 340 15.19 3.48 2.86
CA GLY A 340 14.79 4.42 1.80
C GLY A 340 15.71 5.62 1.63
N VAL A 341 16.96 5.52 2.10
CA VAL A 341 18.01 6.53 1.99
C VAL A 341 19.21 5.89 1.30
N ILE A 342 19.85 6.62 0.41
CA ILE A 342 21.06 6.18 -0.29
C ILE A 342 22.20 6.17 0.73
N GLU A 343 22.68 4.97 1.08
CA GLU A 343 23.77 4.77 2.05
C GLU A 343 25.12 4.72 1.36
N ASP A 344 25.21 4.14 0.17
CA ASP A 344 26.44 4.07 -0.60
C ASP A 344 26.19 4.16 -2.11
N VAL A 345 27.18 4.68 -2.82
CA VAL A 345 27.19 4.77 -4.28
C VAL A 345 28.53 4.24 -4.76
N THR A 346 28.49 3.15 -5.52
CA THR A 346 29.67 2.55 -6.15
C THR A 346 29.61 2.78 -7.64
N LEU A 347 30.66 3.35 -8.20
CA LEU A 347 30.85 3.54 -9.64
C LEU A 347 32.03 2.69 -10.10
N ARG A 348 31.80 1.84 -11.10
CA ARG A 348 32.83 1.08 -11.78
C ARG A 348 33.05 1.68 -13.16
N ILE A 349 34.16 2.41 -13.30
CA ILE A 349 34.59 3.02 -14.56
C ILE A 349 35.66 2.13 -15.19
N PRO A 350 35.58 1.81 -16.50
CA PRO A 350 36.65 1.16 -17.23
C PRO A 350 37.96 1.98 -17.20
N PRO A 351 39.14 1.32 -17.22
CA PRO A 351 40.43 2.02 -17.21
C PRO A 351 40.61 3.04 -18.35
N SER A 352 39.94 2.84 -19.48
CA SER A 352 39.93 3.71 -20.65
C SER A 352 39.35 5.11 -20.40
N MET A 353 38.51 5.26 -19.36
CA MET A 353 37.76 6.47 -19.05
C MET A 353 38.23 7.21 -17.78
N MET A 354 39.22 6.70 -17.04
CA MET A 354 39.63 7.33 -15.78
C MET A 354 40.32 8.70 -16.01
N THR A 355 39.69 9.78 -15.56
CA THR A 355 40.34 11.09 -15.30
C THR A 355 40.21 11.45 -13.82
N ALA A 356 41.32 11.81 -13.19
CA ALA A 356 41.56 11.53 -11.77
C ALA A 356 40.89 12.47 -10.73
N LYS A 357 39.92 13.34 -11.08
CA LYS A 357 39.47 14.39 -10.13
C LYS A 357 37.97 14.74 -10.05
N GLY A 358 37.14 14.57 -11.09
CA GLY A 358 35.72 14.99 -11.08
C GLY A 358 34.74 13.99 -10.45
N ASP A 359 35.02 12.70 -10.53
CA ASP A 359 34.05 11.63 -10.25
C ASP A 359 33.70 11.43 -8.76
N ALA A 360 34.54 11.90 -7.85
CA ALA A 360 34.36 11.65 -6.41
C ALA A 360 33.35 12.58 -5.73
N GLU A 361 33.18 13.82 -6.22
CA GLU A 361 32.28 14.81 -5.58
C GLU A 361 30.80 14.46 -5.78
N VAL A 362 30.42 14.03 -6.99
CA VAL A 362 29.04 13.63 -7.34
C VAL A 362 28.56 12.43 -6.51
N LEU A 363 29.46 11.49 -6.22
CA LEU A 363 29.17 10.32 -5.38
C LEU A 363 28.88 10.71 -3.92
N THR A 364 29.53 11.76 -3.41
CA THR A 364 29.32 12.21 -2.03
C THR A 364 28.02 12.98 -1.83
N SER A 365 27.50 13.67 -2.85
CA SER A 365 26.29 14.51 -2.71
C SER A 365 25.00 13.70 -2.57
N LEU A 366 24.97 12.49 -3.13
CA LEU A 366 23.83 11.56 -3.06
C LEU A 366 23.72 10.83 -1.72
N ARG A 367 24.85 10.58 -1.05
CA ARG A 367 24.86 9.85 0.22
C ARG A 367 24.03 10.58 1.27
N GLY A 368 23.16 9.85 1.96
CA GLY A 368 22.25 10.39 2.98
C GLY A 368 20.97 11.02 2.42
N LYS A 369 20.80 11.11 1.10
CA LYS A 369 19.56 11.60 0.48
C LYS A 369 18.51 10.50 0.39
N ARG A 370 17.23 10.90 0.44
CA ARG A 370 16.10 9.99 0.23
C ARG A 370 16.15 9.45 -1.19
N PHE A 371 15.94 8.16 -1.34
CA PHE A 371 15.87 7.53 -2.65
C PHE A 371 14.52 7.85 -3.32
N CYS A 372 14.46 9.00 -3.99
CA CYS A 372 13.27 9.58 -4.60
C CYS A 372 13.67 10.56 -5.72
N GLU A 373 12.69 11.02 -6.49
CA GLU A 373 12.90 11.92 -7.62
C GLU A 373 13.63 13.23 -7.24
N SER A 374 13.43 13.80 -6.05
CA SER A 374 14.18 15.00 -5.64
C SER A 374 15.70 14.79 -5.46
N ALA A 375 16.17 13.54 -5.28
CA ALA A 375 17.61 13.27 -5.33
C ALA A 375 18.19 13.47 -6.74
N MET A 376 17.34 13.48 -7.78
CA MET A 376 17.67 13.72 -9.18
C MET A 376 17.95 15.19 -9.47
N GLU A 377 17.16 16.08 -8.88
CA GLU A 377 17.34 17.52 -9.03
C GLU A 377 18.73 17.93 -8.52
N ILE A 378 19.13 17.37 -7.37
CA ILE A 378 20.45 17.60 -6.77
C ILE A 378 21.58 17.06 -7.67
N LEU A 379 21.38 15.93 -8.33
CA LEU A 379 22.35 15.40 -9.31
C LEU A 379 22.47 16.33 -10.53
N GLY A 380 21.35 16.79 -11.09
CA GLY A 380 21.33 17.72 -12.21
C GLY A 380 22.03 19.04 -11.89
N GLU A 381 21.82 19.57 -10.69
CA GLU A 381 22.48 20.79 -10.21
C GLU A 381 23.99 20.58 -9.95
N SER A 382 24.38 19.45 -9.35
CA SER A 382 25.79 19.15 -9.02
C SER A 382 26.64 18.85 -10.26
N LEU A 383 26.01 18.36 -11.34
CA LEU A 383 26.66 18.01 -12.60
C LEU A 383 26.65 19.16 -13.63
N GLY A 384 26.23 20.35 -13.22
CA GLY A 384 26.40 21.58 -13.99
C GLY A 384 25.45 21.71 -15.19
N GLU A 385 24.19 22.08 -14.92
CA GLU A 385 23.48 23.02 -15.80
C GLU A 385 23.94 24.48 -15.56
N SER A 386 25.25 24.69 -15.38
CA SER A 386 25.85 26.02 -15.30
C SER A 386 26.66 26.30 -16.58
N ASP A 387 26.11 27.22 -17.37
CA ASP A 387 26.74 28.04 -18.40
C ASP A 387 27.08 27.42 -19.76
N ALA A 388 26.08 27.44 -20.64
CA ALA A 388 26.23 27.43 -22.10
C ALA A 388 26.81 28.75 -22.67
N HIS A 389 27.52 29.56 -21.89
CA HIS A 389 28.13 30.80 -22.36
C HIS A 389 29.55 30.98 -21.79
N HIS A 390 30.52 30.89 -22.70
CA HIS A 390 31.97 31.18 -22.56
C HIS A 390 32.88 30.03 -22.14
N ALA A 391 33.41 29.31 -23.14
CA ALA A 391 34.87 29.18 -23.30
C ALA A 391 35.19 28.59 -24.69
N SER A 392 35.85 29.39 -25.52
CA SER A 392 36.73 28.90 -26.57
C SER A 392 38.03 28.44 -25.92
N ASP A 393 38.36 27.15 -25.97
CA ASP A 393 39.73 26.66 -26.14
C ASP A 393 39.75 25.13 -26.34
N GLN A 394 40.49 24.70 -27.36
CA GLN A 394 40.64 23.32 -27.81
C GLN A 394 41.69 22.62 -26.94
N ASP A 395 41.25 21.91 -25.89
CA ASP A 395 41.91 20.73 -25.29
C ASP A 395 41.10 20.15 -24.09
N HIS A 396 40.00 20.79 -23.68
CA HIS A 396 39.10 20.31 -22.60
C HIS A 396 37.86 19.51 -23.06
N CYS A 397 37.77 19.16 -24.34
CA CYS A 397 36.53 18.60 -24.91
C CYS A 397 36.23 17.16 -24.43
N SER A 398 37.23 16.29 -24.31
CA SER A 398 37.03 14.86 -24.00
C SER A 398 36.80 14.56 -22.51
N GLU A 399 37.37 15.35 -21.60
CA GLU A 399 37.09 15.25 -20.16
C GLU A 399 35.64 15.62 -19.85
N SER A 400 35.12 16.69 -20.48
CA SER A 400 33.74 17.14 -20.30
C SER A 400 32.69 16.15 -20.84
N GLU A 401 33.03 15.37 -21.87
CA GLU A 401 32.12 14.37 -22.44
C GLU A 401 32.02 13.10 -21.59
N GLY A 402 33.12 12.68 -20.94
CA GLY A 402 33.13 11.55 -20.02
C GLY A 402 32.30 11.80 -18.76
N GLU A 403 32.47 12.97 -18.15
CA GLU A 403 31.71 13.39 -16.96
C GLU A 403 30.20 13.50 -17.27
N ARG A 404 29.84 14.08 -18.44
CA ARG A 404 28.44 14.13 -18.92
C ARG A 404 27.85 12.74 -19.16
N PHE A 405 28.63 11.80 -19.70
CA PHE A 405 28.15 10.43 -19.89
C PHE A 405 27.86 9.73 -18.55
N VAL A 406 28.76 9.84 -17.56
CA VAL A 406 28.55 9.25 -16.22
C VAL A 406 27.35 9.90 -15.53
N ALA A 407 27.18 11.21 -15.66
CA ALA A 407 26.01 11.95 -15.20
C ALA A 407 24.70 11.42 -15.79
N ASP A 408 24.67 11.21 -17.11
CA ASP A 408 23.51 10.67 -17.80
C ASP A 408 23.23 9.21 -17.39
N CYS A 409 24.26 8.40 -17.17
CA CYS A 409 24.13 7.04 -16.64
C CYS A 409 23.54 7.03 -15.22
N MET A 410 24.00 7.93 -14.34
CA MET A 410 23.44 8.12 -12.99
C MET A 410 21.97 8.53 -13.08
N ARG A 411 21.64 9.47 -13.98
CA ARG A 411 20.26 9.91 -14.21
C ARG A 411 19.37 8.74 -14.63
N GLN A 412 19.80 7.96 -15.63
CA GLN A 412 19.06 6.80 -16.13
C GLN A 412 18.88 5.72 -15.05
N THR A 413 19.90 5.49 -14.21
CA THR A 413 19.83 4.49 -13.12
C THR A 413 18.72 4.79 -12.14
N MET A 414 18.57 6.05 -11.76
CA MET A 414 17.57 6.49 -10.80
C MET A 414 16.18 6.67 -11.41
N MET A 415 16.06 7.08 -12.69
CA MET A 415 14.77 7.15 -13.40
C MET A 415 14.14 5.77 -13.65
N ALA A 416 14.96 4.72 -13.69
CA ALA A 416 14.49 3.38 -13.94
C ALA A 416 13.80 2.71 -12.72
N VAL A 417 13.62 3.44 -11.60
CA VAL A 417 13.17 2.86 -10.32
C VAL A 417 11.88 3.45 -9.79
#